data_AF-A0A1B7NSU0-F1
#
_entry.id   AF-A0A1B7NSU0-F1
#
_cell.length_a   1.000
_cell.length_b   1.000
_cell.length_c   1.000
_cell.angle_alpha   90.00
_cell.angle_beta   90.00
_cell.angle_gamma   90.00
#
_symmetry.space_group_name_H-M   'P 1'
#
loop_
_entity.id
_entity.type
_entity.pdbx_description
1 polymer ?
#
loop_
_entity_poly.entity_id
_entity_poly.type
_entity_poly.pdbx_seq_one_letter_code
_entity_poly.pdbx_strand_id
1 'polypeptide(L)'
;VSWHFRGPLNLKQFAYYSPGSGSAPAGSRKREVKPSIHERRHHAHQHLHKRANEKRAVGDMVTATINGKVVSWVNQYGGGAAPAAATHAAGSAPAGGNTYPSKKPAPIVNPGAGNWGRQGYYNSEAGQADGLTFLNHRGGDKSGVFDYVLGNSLSYASEDGCSGSASPTVLNNKMIPDNQEVIIMTDKPCNGDCGTVRPGTVAYHGFGGDNKIFLAEFSMPATGKTGWNEDMPAAWILNAAIPRTLQYGKPECSCWKSGCGELDVFEVLDAGNTRAKSTLHGNISGGDSHYFERPTSKTIKLAVVFNSAGSAAHIKILDDSFEFKPTLDGKEVEAMLEQEDSSASTFALG
;
A
#
# COMPACT_ATOMS: atom_id res chain seq x y z
N VAL A 1 -0.94 -2.96 2.76
CA VAL A 1 -1.08 -2.07 1.59
C VAL A 1 -0.20 -2.56 0.44
N SER A 2 -0.42 -2.12 -0.79
CA SER A 2 0.39 -2.40 -1.99
C SER A 2 0.81 -1.09 -2.61
N TRP A 3 2.00 -1.04 -3.22
CA TRP A 3 2.51 0.15 -3.89
C TRP A 3 2.32 0.08 -5.39
N HIS A 4 1.99 1.21 -6.02
CA HIS A 4 1.67 1.31 -7.43
C HIS A 4 2.38 2.51 -8.05
N PHE A 5 2.84 2.34 -9.28
CA PHE A 5 3.47 3.39 -10.08
C PHE A 5 2.90 3.38 -11.49
N ARG A 6 2.60 4.56 -12.02
CA ARG A 6 2.23 4.78 -13.43
C ARG A 6 3.23 5.72 -14.08
N GLY A 7 3.63 5.38 -15.31
CA GLY A 7 4.54 6.19 -16.09
C GLY A 7 3.90 7.43 -16.73
N PRO A 8 4.72 8.36 -17.27
CA PRO A 8 6.17 8.26 -17.46
C PRO A 8 6.98 8.46 -16.17
N LEU A 9 7.68 7.40 -15.73
CA LEU A 9 8.36 7.40 -14.43
C LEU A 9 9.62 6.53 -14.46
N ASN A 10 10.73 7.03 -13.91
CA ASN A 10 11.92 6.21 -13.64
C ASN A 10 11.97 5.90 -12.14
N LEU A 11 11.78 4.64 -11.76
CA LEU A 11 11.97 4.19 -10.38
C LEU A 11 13.42 3.75 -10.18
N LYS A 12 14.16 4.45 -9.32
CA LYS A 12 15.57 4.14 -9.01
C LYS A 12 15.71 3.23 -7.80
N GLN A 13 15.03 3.59 -6.71
CA GLN A 13 15.08 2.83 -5.47
C GLN A 13 13.71 2.75 -4.83
N PHE A 14 13.45 1.65 -4.14
CA PHE A 14 12.30 1.50 -3.27
C PHE A 14 12.70 0.72 -2.03
N ALA A 15 12.24 1.12 -0.86
CA ALA A 15 12.50 0.43 0.38
C ALA A 15 11.25 0.40 1.27
N TYR A 16 11.06 -0.72 1.95
CA TYR A 16 10.02 -0.90 2.96
C TYR A 16 10.67 -1.22 4.31
N TYR A 17 10.24 -0.52 5.36
CA TYR A 17 10.71 -0.73 6.73
C TYR A 17 9.56 -1.01 7.68
N SER A 18 9.84 -1.86 8.66
CA SER A 18 9.00 -2.11 9.82
C SER A 18 9.76 -1.80 11.12
N PRO A 19 9.06 -1.40 12.20
CA PRO A 19 9.72 -1.12 13.47
C PRO A 19 10.27 -2.40 14.09
N GLY A 20 11.33 -2.27 14.88
CA GLY A 20 11.85 -3.37 15.68
C GLY A 20 10.93 -3.78 16.82
N SER A 21 11.00 -5.06 17.18
CA SER A 21 10.35 -5.58 18.38
C SER A 21 11.15 -5.20 19.64
N GLY A 22 10.45 -4.86 20.72
CA GLY A 22 11.03 -4.54 22.04
C GLY A 22 10.53 -3.22 22.64
N SER A 23 10.49 -3.15 23.97
CA SER A 23 10.21 -1.91 24.71
C SER A 23 11.43 -0.99 24.66
N ALA A 24 11.23 0.27 24.27
CA ALA A 24 12.30 1.27 24.32
C ALA A 24 12.89 1.37 25.75
N PRO A 25 14.21 1.59 25.90
CA PRO A 25 14.83 1.71 27.21
C PRO A 25 14.12 2.79 28.04
N ALA A 26 13.91 2.53 29.33
CA ALA A 26 13.30 3.45 30.28
C ALA A 26 14.15 4.73 30.40
N GLY A 27 13.89 5.71 29.52
CA GLY A 27 14.69 6.91 29.37
C GLY A 27 14.42 7.69 28.08
N SER A 28 13.89 7.04 27.03
CA SER A 28 13.51 7.71 25.77
C SER A 28 12.10 8.32 25.75
N ARG A 29 11.36 8.29 26.87
CA ARG A 29 10.07 9.00 27.05
C ARG A 29 10.25 10.52 27.20
N LYS A 30 11.10 11.14 26.39
CA LYS A 30 11.33 12.59 26.42
C LYS A 30 11.14 13.22 25.04
N ARG A 31 9.93 13.07 24.52
CA ARG A 31 8.99 14.15 24.11
C ARG A 31 7.86 13.46 23.37
N GLU A 32 6.88 12.98 24.13
CA GLU A 32 5.53 12.85 23.59
C GLU A 32 5.16 14.24 23.08
N VAL A 33 5.04 14.39 21.76
CA VAL A 33 4.63 15.62 21.11
C VAL A 33 3.27 15.97 21.70
N LYS A 34 3.23 17.02 22.52
CA LYS A 34 1.97 17.52 23.04
C LYS A 34 1.15 18.02 21.85
N PRO A 35 -0.09 17.56 21.68
CA PRO A 35 -0.97 18.08 20.65
C PRO A 35 -1.10 19.60 20.78
N SER A 36 -1.18 20.29 19.64
CA SER A 36 -1.26 21.75 19.62
C SER A 36 -2.55 22.23 20.30
N ILE A 37 -2.60 23.49 20.74
CA ILE A 37 -3.77 24.06 21.44
C ILE A 37 -5.07 23.92 20.61
N HIS A 38 -4.97 23.78 19.28
CA HIS A 38 -6.11 23.60 18.39
C HIS A 38 -6.74 22.19 18.45
N GLU A 39 -5.99 21.17 18.86
CA GLU A 39 -6.50 19.78 19.02
C GLU A 39 -7.33 19.61 20.30
N ARG A 40 -7.03 20.38 21.35
CA ARG A 40 -7.69 20.23 22.67
C ARG A 40 -9.19 20.56 22.67
N ARG A 41 -9.71 21.25 21.65
CA ARG A 41 -11.15 21.55 21.55
C ARG A 41 -12.01 20.39 21.03
N HIS A 42 -11.44 19.36 20.43
CA HIS A 42 -12.21 18.24 19.84
C HIS A 42 -12.29 16.99 20.73
N HIS A 43 -11.52 16.90 21.83
CA HIS A 43 -11.44 15.68 22.65
C HIS A 43 -12.53 15.53 23.74
N ALA A 44 -13.41 16.51 23.94
CA ALA A 44 -14.43 16.45 24.99
C ALA A 44 -15.54 15.39 24.75
N HIS A 45 -15.64 14.81 23.54
CA HIS A 45 -16.67 13.81 23.21
C HIS A 45 -16.18 12.35 23.14
N GLN A 46 -14.88 12.07 23.33
CA GLN A 46 -14.32 10.73 23.12
C GLN A 46 -14.47 9.74 24.29
N HIS A 47 -14.90 10.20 25.48
CA HIS A 47 -14.98 9.32 26.65
C HIS A 47 -16.25 8.43 26.72
N LEU A 48 -17.19 8.57 25.77
CA LEU A 48 -18.47 7.85 25.80
C LEU A 48 -18.51 6.56 24.96
N HIS A 49 -17.56 6.30 24.06
CA HIS A 49 -17.63 5.16 23.13
C HIS A 49 -16.75 3.94 23.48
N LYS A 50 -16.02 3.96 24.60
CA LYS A 50 -15.08 2.88 24.96
C LYS A 50 -15.75 1.61 25.57
N ARG A 51 -17.08 1.52 25.60
CA ARG A 51 -17.81 0.37 26.20
C ARG A 51 -18.59 -0.52 25.21
N ALA A 52 -18.47 -0.31 23.89
CA ALA A 52 -19.39 -0.97 22.93
C ALA A 52 -18.80 -2.12 22.07
N ASN A 53 -17.56 -2.55 22.29
CA ASN A 53 -16.92 -3.60 21.46
C ASN A 53 -16.69 -4.92 22.20
N GLU A 54 -17.76 -5.54 22.69
CA GLU A 54 -17.77 -6.97 23.00
C GLU A 54 -18.51 -7.72 21.88
N LYS A 55 -17.86 -8.74 21.30
CA LYS A 55 -18.41 -9.57 20.21
C LYS A 55 -19.55 -10.43 20.77
N ARG A 56 -20.72 -10.43 20.10
CA ARG A 56 -21.92 -11.16 20.53
C ARG A 56 -21.90 -12.62 20.10
N ALA A 57 -22.32 -13.53 20.99
CA ALA A 57 -22.35 -14.98 20.82
C ALA A 57 -23.76 -15.52 20.51
N VAL A 58 -23.86 -16.83 20.23
CA VAL A 58 -25.13 -17.56 20.13
C VAL A 58 -25.78 -17.58 21.51
N GLY A 59 -27.07 -17.24 21.59
CA GLY A 59 -27.82 -17.06 22.85
C GLY A 59 -27.97 -15.61 23.30
N ASP A 60 -27.25 -14.67 22.69
CA ASP A 60 -27.35 -13.25 23.05
C ASP A 60 -28.66 -12.62 22.55
N MET A 61 -29.19 -11.69 23.33
CA MET A 61 -30.33 -10.86 22.92
C MET A 61 -29.90 -9.86 21.84
N VAL A 62 -30.57 -9.92 20.70
CA VAL A 62 -30.36 -9.02 19.57
C VAL A 62 -31.55 -8.08 19.49
N THR A 63 -31.28 -6.79 19.58
CA THR A 63 -32.25 -5.71 19.32
C THR A 63 -31.92 -5.07 17.98
N ALA A 64 -32.91 -4.96 17.09
CA ALA A 64 -32.76 -4.29 15.81
C ALA A 64 -34.04 -3.52 15.44
N THR A 65 -33.88 -2.43 14.69
CA THR A 65 -35.00 -1.70 14.11
C THR A 65 -35.31 -2.27 12.74
N ILE A 66 -36.48 -2.87 12.57
CA ILE A 66 -36.94 -3.43 11.30
C ILE A 66 -38.23 -2.69 10.91
N ASN A 67 -38.26 -2.10 9.71
CA ASN A 67 -39.38 -1.29 9.22
C ASN A 67 -39.80 -0.18 10.21
N GLY A 68 -38.83 0.47 10.85
CA GLY A 68 -39.07 1.58 11.79
C GLY A 68 -39.56 1.17 13.18
N LYS A 69 -39.71 -0.13 13.48
CA LYS A 69 -40.03 -0.64 14.83
C LYS A 69 -38.85 -1.38 15.43
N VAL A 70 -38.55 -1.07 16.69
CA VAL A 70 -37.52 -1.77 17.47
C VAL A 70 -38.09 -3.12 17.91
N VAL A 71 -37.45 -4.20 17.49
CA VAL A 71 -37.78 -5.57 17.86
C VAL A 71 -36.56 -6.25 18.49
N SER A 72 -36.78 -7.19 19.40
CA SER A 72 -35.70 -7.93 20.07
C SER A 72 -36.00 -9.43 20.12
N TRP A 73 -34.98 -10.25 19.85
CA TRP A 73 -35.07 -11.72 19.88
C TRP A 73 -33.74 -12.36 20.31
N VAL A 74 -33.78 -13.64 20.70
CA VAL A 74 -32.57 -14.41 21.05
C VAL A 74 -31.87 -14.88 19.77
N ASN A 75 -30.56 -14.64 19.65
CA ASN A 75 -29.76 -15.12 18.53
C ASN A 75 -29.58 -16.65 18.59
N GLN A 76 -30.28 -17.39 17.74
CA GLN A 76 -30.17 -18.85 17.64
C GLN A 76 -29.26 -19.32 16.48
N TYR A 77 -28.63 -18.40 15.75
CA TYR A 77 -27.89 -18.75 14.54
C TYR A 77 -26.45 -19.20 14.87
N GLY A 78 -26.23 -20.51 14.88
CA GLY A 78 -24.94 -21.15 15.19
C GLY A 78 -23.96 -21.33 14.01
N GLY A 79 -24.24 -20.77 12.83
CA GLY A 79 -23.42 -20.95 11.62
C GLY A 79 -23.55 -22.35 11.02
N GLY A 80 -24.43 -22.52 10.03
CA GLY A 80 -24.57 -23.79 9.32
C GLY A 80 -23.37 -24.12 8.43
N ALA A 81 -23.03 -25.41 8.32
CA ALA A 81 -21.99 -25.91 7.43
C ALA A 81 -22.30 -25.59 5.96
N ALA A 82 -21.28 -25.13 5.22
CA ALA A 82 -21.40 -24.80 3.80
C ALA A 82 -21.69 -26.06 2.95
N PRO A 83 -22.53 -25.95 1.90
CA PRO A 83 -22.76 -27.08 1.00
C PRO A 83 -21.49 -27.42 0.21
N ALA A 84 -21.32 -28.71 -0.09
CA ALA A 84 -20.16 -29.24 -0.80
C ALA A 84 -20.03 -28.60 -2.20
N ALA A 85 -18.85 -28.08 -2.50
CA ALA A 85 -18.53 -27.47 -3.78
C ALA A 85 -18.54 -28.49 -4.92
N ALA A 86 -19.08 -28.09 -6.07
CA ALA A 86 -18.99 -28.86 -7.31
C ALA A 86 -17.53 -29.03 -7.73
N THR A 87 -17.16 -30.25 -8.12
CA THR A 87 -15.85 -30.60 -8.66
C THR A 87 -15.62 -29.93 -10.01
N HIS A 88 -14.86 -28.84 -10.02
CA HIS A 88 -14.24 -28.28 -11.21
C HIS A 88 -12.73 -28.50 -11.18
N ALA A 89 -12.17 -28.62 -12.39
CA ALA A 89 -10.83 -29.11 -12.67
C ALA A 89 -9.73 -28.51 -11.78
N ALA A 90 -8.72 -29.36 -11.49
CA ALA A 90 -7.59 -29.05 -10.62
C ALA A 90 -7.01 -27.66 -10.93
N GLY A 91 -7.02 -26.79 -9.90
CA GLY A 91 -6.28 -25.54 -9.92
C GLY A 91 -4.81 -25.83 -10.23
N SER A 92 -4.21 -24.97 -11.05
CA SER A 92 -2.78 -24.97 -11.27
C SER A 92 -2.04 -24.99 -9.92
N ALA A 93 -1.06 -25.88 -9.82
CA ALA A 93 -0.17 -26.00 -8.66
C ALA A 93 0.43 -24.62 -8.31
N PRO A 94 0.77 -24.37 -7.02
CA PRO A 94 1.45 -23.15 -6.64
C PRO A 94 2.70 -23.02 -7.51
N ALA A 95 2.84 -21.88 -8.20
CA ALA A 95 4.03 -21.60 -8.97
C ALA A 95 5.25 -21.79 -8.05
N GLY A 96 6.17 -22.65 -8.51
CA GLY A 96 7.38 -23.02 -7.78
C GLY A 96 8.17 -21.79 -7.34
N GLY A 97 8.89 -21.95 -6.23
CA GLY A 97 9.55 -20.89 -5.50
C GLY A 97 10.32 -19.91 -6.39
N ASN A 98 10.22 -18.63 -6.03
CA ASN A 98 10.87 -17.51 -6.70
C ASN A 98 12.34 -17.81 -7.01
N THR A 99 12.67 -18.08 -8.28
CA THR A 99 14.05 -18.12 -8.76
C THR A 99 14.51 -16.71 -9.10
N TYR A 100 14.60 -15.85 -8.08
CA TYR A 100 15.41 -14.63 -8.20
C TYR A 100 16.89 -15.04 -8.27
N PRO A 101 17.67 -14.60 -9.26
CA PRO A 101 19.11 -14.72 -9.17
C PRO A 101 19.67 -13.68 -8.18
N SER A 102 20.62 -14.13 -7.36
CA SER A 102 21.56 -13.37 -6.52
C SER A 102 21.26 -13.21 -5.02
N LYS A 103 22.36 -13.12 -4.24
CA LYS A 103 22.47 -13.19 -2.77
C LYS A 103 21.47 -12.27 -2.06
N LYS A 104 20.35 -12.81 -1.57
CA LYS A 104 19.40 -12.08 -0.71
C LYS A 104 20.09 -11.63 0.60
N PRO A 105 20.30 -10.33 0.87
CA PRO A 105 20.39 -9.86 2.24
C PRO A 105 19.05 -10.19 2.92
N ALA A 106 19.11 -10.88 4.05
CA ALA A 106 17.90 -11.21 4.80
C ALA A 106 17.22 -9.93 5.33
N PRO A 107 15.88 -9.89 5.41
CA PRO A 107 15.15 -8.84 6.10
C PRO A 107 15.71 -8.60 7.52
N ILE A 108 15.81 -7.33 7.93
CA ILE A 108 16.25 -7.01 9.29
C ILE A 108 15.09 -7.20 10.26
N VAL A 109 14.90 -8.43 10.74
CA VAL A 109 13.75 -8.82 11.57
C VAL A 109 13.75 -8.24 12.99
N ASN A 110 14.91 -7.77 13.50
CA ASN A 110 15.05 -7.20 14.84
C ASN A 110 16.11 -6.08 14.87
N PRO A 111 15.80 -4.88 14.35
CA PRO A 111 16.71 -3.72 14.39
C PRO A 111 16.95 -3.16 15.81
N GLY A 112 16.26 -3.69 16.83
CA GLY A 112 16.25 -3.17 18.19
C GLY A 112 15.13 -2.15 18.42
N ALA A 113 14.76 -1.95 19.69
CA ALA A 113 13.68 -1.03 20.06
C ALA A 113 14.02 0.42 19.66
N GLY A 114 13.06 1.10 19.03
CA GLY A 114 13.25 2.47 18.54
C GLY A 114 13.93 2.58 17.17
N ASN A 115 14.38 1.46 16.60
CA ASN A 115 14.94 1.41 15.25
C ASN A 115 13.98 0.72 14.28
N TRP A 116 14.20 0.95 12.99
CA TRP A 116 13.40 0.41 11.90
C TRP A 116 14.28 -0.41 10.96
N GLY A 117 13.84 -1.63 10.66
CA GLY A 117 14.61 -2.58 9.87
C GLY A 117 14.07 -2.63 8.45
N ARG A 118 14.96 -2.55 7.46
CA ARG A 118 14.58 -2.69 6.05
C ARG A 118 14.14 -4.12 5.78
N GLN A 119 12.88 -4.29 5.37
CA GLN A 119 12.26 -5.58 5.06
C GLN A 119 12.23 -5.88 3.56
N GLY A 120 12.19 -4.84 2.74
CA GLY A 120 12.26 -4.95 1.28
C GLY A 120 13.10 -3.83 0.69
N TYR A 121 13.83 -4.13 -0.39
CA TYR A 121 14.69 -3.17 -1.06
C TYR A 121 14.79 -3.46 -2.56
N TYR A 122 14.65 -2.42 -3.37
CA TYR A 122 14.88 -2.44 -4.80
C TYR A 122 15.91 -1.36 -5.16
N ASN A 123 16.83 -1.71 -6.05
CA ASN A 123 17.76 -0.79 -6.68
C ASN A 123 17.90 -1.16 -8.15
N SER A 124 17.43 -0.27 -9.02
CA SER A 124 17.34 -0.53 -10.46
C SER A 124 18.70 -0.65 -11.13
N GLU A 125 19.67 0.17 -10.70
CA GLU A 125 21.03 0.17 -11.25
C GLU A 125 21.79 -1.11 -10.90
N ALA A 126 21.61 -1.60 -9.68
CA ALA A 126 22.18 -2.87 -9.23
C ALA A 126 21.40 -4.10 -9.74
N GLY A 127 20.21 -3.92 -10.35
CA GLY A 127 19.31 -5.03 -10.70
C GLY A 127 18.85 -5.84 -9.48
N GLN A 128 18.74 -5.20 -8.32
CA GLN A 128 18.48 -5.84 -7.04
C GLN A 128 17.02 -5.72 -6.63
N ALA A 129 16.43 -6.81 -6.14
CA ALA A 129 15.11 -6.82 -5.49
C ALA A 129 15.05 -7.86 -4.36
N ASP A 130 15.13 -7.39 -3.12
CA ASP A 130 15.09 -8.21 -1.92
C ASP A 130 13.74 -8.06 -1.22
N GLY A 131 13.07 -9.16 -0.90
CA GLY A 131 11.81 -9.15 -0.15
C GLY A 131 10.62 -8.55 -0.93
N LEU A 132 10.78 -8.32 -2.25
CA LEU A 132 9.80 -7.66 -3.10
C LEU A 132 9.48 -8.49 -4.34
N THR A 133 8.26 -8.32 -4.87
CA THR A 133 7.86 -8.80 -6.20
C THR A 133 7.23 -7.68 -7.01
N PHE A 134 7.41 -7.73 -8.33
CA PHE A 134 6.82 -6.79 -9.28
C PHE A 134 5.68 -7.46 -10.04
N LEU A 135 4.51 -6.83 -9.99
CA LEU A 135 3.28 -7.28 -10.65
C LEU A 135 2.75 -6.17 -11.56
N ASN A 136 1.80 -6.51 -12.43
CA ASN A 136 1.04 -5.54 -13.22
C ASN A 136 -0.37 -6.08 -13.53
N HIS A 137 -1.20 -5.26 -14.17
CA HIS A 137 -2.57 -5.57 -14.56
C HIS A 137 -2.64 -6.26 -15.94
N ARG A 138 -1.79 -7.28 -16.18
CA ARG A 138 -1.69 -8.00 -17.46
C ARG A 138 -2.10 -9.47 -17.34
N GLY A 139 -2.92 -9.83 -16.35
CA GLY A 139 -3.42 -11.19 -16.17
C GLY A 139 -3.96 -11.80 -17.46
N GLY A 140 -3.55 -13.02 -17.79
CA GLY A 140 -3.83 -13.66 -19.08
C GLY A 140 -2.67 -13.55 -20.09
N ASP A 141 -1.69 -12.67 -19.86
CA ASP A 141 -0.41 -12.66 -20.56
C ASP A 141 0.65 -13.40 -19.73
N LYS A 142 0.90 -14.67 -20.08
CA LYS A 142 1.87 -15.60 -19.45
C LYS A 142 1.64 -15.97 -17.97
N SER A 143 1.00 -15.11 -17.18
CA SER A 143 0.56 -15.40 -15.80
C SER A 143 -0.72 -14.65 -15.47
N GLY A 144 -1.34 -14.99 -14.34
CA GLY A 144 -2.67 -14.48 -14.00
C GLY A 144 -3.73 -15.01 -14.96
N VAL A 145 -4.91 -14.39 -14.92
CA VAL A 145 -6.06 -14.74 -15.75
C VAL A 145 -6.72 -13.49 -16.35
N PHE A 146 -7.38 -13.69 -17.48
CA PHE A 146 -8.31 -12.73 -18.07
C PHE A 146 -9.68 -13.41 -18.21
N ASP A 147 -10.73 -12.64 -17.93
CA ASP A 147 -12.09 -13.00 -18.32
C ASP A 147 -12.89 -11.73 -18.63
N TYR A 148 -14.01 -11.88 -19.35
CA TYR A 148 -14.83 -10.75 -19.78
C TYR A 148 -15.68 -10.12 -18.66
N VAL A 149 -15.68 -10.69 -17.45
CA VAL A 149 -16.45 -10.19 -16.31
C VAL A 149 -15.59 -9.30 -15.40
N LEU A 150 -14.37 -9.75 -15.11
CA LEU A 150 -13.43 -9.15 -14.17
C LEU A 150 -12.16 -8.61 -14.86
N GLY A 151 -12.08 -8.66 -16.19
CA GLY A 151 -10.92 -8.16 -16.95
C GLY A 151 -9.62 -8.86 -16.59
N ASN A 152 -8.50 -8.16 -16.73
CA ASN A 152 -7.17 -8.68 -16.37
C ASN A 152 -7.01 -8.77 -14.84
N SER A 153 -6.50 -9.90 -14.36
CA SER A 153 -6.04 -10.04 -12.98
C SER A 153 -4.63 -9.46 -12.81
N LEU A 154 -4.06 -9.60 -11.61
CA LEU A 154 -2.61 -9.43 -11.44
C LEU A 154 -1.84 -10.55 -12.16
N SER A 155 -0.71 -10.17 -12.73
CA SER A 155 0.32 -11.01 -13.35
C SER A 155 1.70 -10.58 -12.86
N TYR A 156 2.70 -11.44 -13.03
CA TYR A 156 4.09 -11.01 -12.93
C TYR A 156 4.39 -9.98 -14.00
N ALA A 157 4.99 -8.85 -13.63
CA ALA A 157 5.45 -7.88 -14.61
C ALA A 157 6.65 -8.41 -15.38
N SER A 158 6.79 -8.04 -16.65
CA SER A 158 8.06 -8.16 -17.38
C SER A 158 9.10 -7.20 -16.82
N GLU A 159 10.36 -7.44 -17.17
CA GLU A 159 11.49 -6.60 -16.77
C GLU A 159 11.35 -5.12 -17.14
N ASP A 160 10.60 -4.78 -18.20
CA ASP A 160 10.30 -3.39 -18.58
C ASP A 160 8.96 -2.88 -18.04
N GLY A 161 8.23 -3.69 -17.28
CA GLY A 161 6.92 -3.37 -16.70
C GLY A 161 5.73 -3.39 -17.67
N CYS A 162 5.96 -3.52 -18.98
CA CYS A 162 4.93 -3.29 -20.00
C CYS A 162 4.02 -4.49 -20.28
N SER A 163 4.50 -5.71 -20.04
CA SER A 163 3.84 -6.97 -20.39
C SER A 163 3.80 -7.94 -19.21
N GLY A 164 3.10 -9.05 -19.38
CA GLY A 164 3.13 -10.15 -18.42
C GLY A 164 4.38 -11.03 -18.59
N SER A 165 4.82 -11.62 -17.48
CA SER A 165 5.87 -12.65 -17.41
C SER A 165 5.29 -13.95 -16.87
N ALA A 166 5.93 -15.08 -17.19
CA ALA A 166 5.55 -16.40 -16.66
C ALA A 166 6.01 -16.59 -15.20
N SER A 167 7.02 -15.86 -14.76
CA SER A 167 7.63 -15.94 -13.43
C SER A 167 8.06 -14.55 -12.95
N PRO A 168 8.33 -14.35 -11.64
CA PRO A 168 8.83 -13.07 -11.14
C PRO A 168 10.10 -12.64 -11.87
N THR A 169 10.18 -11.37 -12.25
CA THR A 169 11.39 -10.72 -12.76
C THR A 169 11.68 -9.45 -11.95
N VAL A 170 12.91 -8.96 -12.03
CA VAL A 170 13.28 -7.65 -11.46
C VAL A 170 12.99 -6.58 -12.51
N LEU A 171 12.47 -5.43 -12.10
CA LEU A 171 12.29 -4.30 -13.00
C LEU A 171 13.66 -3.74 -13.41
N ASN A 172 13.85 -3.47 -14.69
CA ASN A 172 15.09 -2.91 -15.23
C ASN A 172 15.19 -1.41 -14.91
N ASN A 173 16.40 -0.87 -14.98
CA ASN A 173 16.66 0.56 -14.91
C ASN A 173 16.20 1.29 -16.19
N LYS A 174 14.89 1.31 -16.42
CA LYS A 174 14.24 1.90 -17.58
C LYS A 174 13.00 2.67 -17.13
N MET A 175 12.65 3.69 -17.91
CA MET A 175 11.41 4.42 -17.72
C MET A 175 10.21 3.48 -17.92
N ILE A 176 9.30 3.47 -16.95
CA ILE A 176 7.95 2.97 -17.11
C ILE A 176 7.25 3.94 -18.07
N PRO A 177 6.81 3.51 -19.27
CA PRO A 177 6.20 4.41 -20.24
C PRO A 177 4.84 4.95 -19.78
N ASP A 178 4.35 5.98 -20.48
CA ASP A 178 3.00 6.51 -20.28
C ASP A 178 1.94 5.39 -20.21
N ASN A 179 1.01 5.55 -19.26
CA ASN A 179 -0.13 4.65 -19.07
C ASN A 179 0.26 3.17 -18.84
N GLN A 180 1.53 2.87 -18.53
CA GLN A 180 1.96 1.57 -18.01
C GLN A 180 2.04 1.63 -16.49
N GLU A 181 1.63 0.53 -15.85
CA GLU A 181 1.57 0.42 -14.40
C GLU A 181 2.38 -0.76 -13.88
N VAL A 182 3.12 -0.52 -12.80
CA VAL A 182 3.84 -1.54 -12.06
C VAL A 182 3.43 -1.48 -10.60
N ILE A 183 3.27 -2.65 -10.00
CA ILE A 183 2.81 -2.85 -8.63
C ILE A 183 3.92 -3.54 -7.87
N ILE A 184 4.24 -3.03 -6.68
CA ILE A 184 5.19 -3.65 -5.76
C ILE A 184 4.43 -4.24 -4.57
N MET A 185 4.69 -5.51 -4.31
CA MET A 185 4.25 -6.25 -3.11
C MET A 185 5.45 -6.95 -2.47
N THR A 186 5.24 -7.58 -1.31
CA THR A 186 6.29 -8.42 -0.72
C THR A 186 6.53 -9.66 -1.56
N ASP A 187 7.69 -10.31 -1.43
CA ASP A 187 7.98 -11.59 -2.11
C ASP A 187 7.33 -12.82 -1.44
N LYS A 188 6.41 -12.61 -0.48
CA LYS A 188 5.63 -13.66 0.18
C LYS A 188 4.34 -13.95 -0.59
N PRO A 189 4.19 -15.13 -1.23
CA PRO A 189 2.95 -15.51 -1.89
C PRO A 189 1.82 -15.68 -0.87
N CYS A 190 0.58 -15.42 -1.30
CA CYS A 190 -0.61 -15.75 -0.51
C CYS A 190 -0.80 -17.27 -0.42
N ASN A 191 -1.08 -17.78 0.78
CA ASN A 191 -1.32 -19.23 0.99
C ASN A 191 -2.64 -19.51 1.76
N GLY A 192 -3.66 -18.70 1.49
CA GLY A 192 -4.95 -18.72 2.20
C GLY A 192 -5.04 -17.72 3.34
N ASP A 193 -3.96 -17.00 3.63
CA ASP A 193 -3.83 -16.00 4.69
C ASP A 193 -3.99 -14.55 4.19
N CYS A 194 -4.38 -14.38 2.93
CA CYS A 194 -4.57 -13.09 2.26
C CYS A 194 -6.02 -12.57 2.28
N GLY A 195 -6.95 -13.32 2.88
CA GLY A 195 -8.39 -13.08 2.73
C GLY A 195 -8.86 -13.50 1.34
N THR A 196 -9.87 -12.79 0.81
CA THR A 196 -10.40 -13.07 -0.53
C THR A 196 -9.36 -12.71 -1.60
N VAL A 197 -9.09 -13.67 -2.49
CA VAL A 197 -8.19 -13.53 -3.64
C VAL A 197 -8.93 -14.03 -4.88
N ARG A 198 -8.82 -13.33 -6.00
CA ARG A 198 -9.40 -13.78 -7.28
C ARG A 198 -8.78 -15.12 -7.70
N PRO A 199 -9.57 -16.17 -7.99
CA PRO A 199 -9.02 -17.43 -8.51
C PRO A 199 -8.16 -17.22 -9.75
N GLY A 200 -6.98 -17.86 -9.78
CA GLY A 200 -6.04 -17.78 -10.91
C GLY A 200 -5.19 -16.50 -10.98
N THR A 201 -5.43 -15.49 -10.13
CA THR A 201 -4.57 -14.30 -10.07
C THR A 201 -3.21 -14.61 -9.46
N VAL A 202 -2.18 -13.86 -9.86
CA VAL A 202 -0.91 -13.84 -9.10
C VAL A 202 -1.12 -13.03 -7.82
N ALA A 203 -0.96 -13.64 -6.65
CA ALA A 203 -1.29 -13.00 -5.38
C ALA A 203 -0.15 -13.11 -4.35
N TYR A 204 0.26 -11.95 -3.84
CA TYR A 204 1.28 -11.81 -2.81
C TYR A 204 0.75 -11.00 -1.64
N HIS A 205 1.40 -11.12 -0.50
CA HIS A 205 1.14 -10.23 0.62
C HIS A 205 1.55 -8.80 0.25
N GLY A 206 0.65 -7.86 0.53
CA GLY A 206 1.05 -6.47 0.65
C GLY A 206 1.90 -6.24 1.90
N PHE A 207 2.36 -5.01 2.06
CA PHE A 207 3.06 -4.50 3.23
C PHE A 207 2.10 -4.37 4.41
N GLY A 208 2.27 -5.24 5.42
CA GLY A 208 1.43 -5.30 6.62
C GLY A 208 1.89 -4.35 7.74
N GLY A 209 1.28 -4.51 8.92
CA GLY A 209 1.56 -3.72 10.12
C GLY A 209 0.94 -2.33 10.08
N ASP A 210 0.65 -1.77 11.26
CA ASP A 210 0.07 -0.42 11.36
C ASP A 210 1.14 0.66 11.16
N ASN A 211 2.34 0.41 11.70
CA ASN A 211 3.52 1.23 11.55
C ASN A 211 4.42 0.70 10.43
N LYS A 212 4.69 1.53 9.42
CA LYS A 212 5.46 1.17 8.23
C LYS A 212 5.99 2.40 7.54
N ILE A 213 7.19 2.29 6.98
CA ILE A 213 7.84 3.35 6.21
C ILE A 213 8.12 2.83 4.81
N PHE A 214 7.80 3.65 3.82
CA PHE A 214 8.22 3.47 2.44
C PHE A 214 9.16 4.59 2.07
N LEU A 215 10.29 4.25 1.47
CA LEU A 215 11.16 5.22 0.82
C LEU A 215 11.18 4.91 -0.67
N ALA A 216 11.04 5.93 -1.50
CA ALA A 216 11.12 5.79 -2.96
C ALA A 216 12.02 6.88 -3.54
N GLU A 217 12.86 6.51 -4.49
CA GLU A 217 13.62 7.44 -5.31
C GLU A 217 13.15 7.32 -6.76
N PHE A 218 12.63 8.41 -7.32
CA PHE A 218 12.09 8.40 -8.67
C PHE A 218 12.18 9.77 -9.37
N SER A 219 12.07 9.76 -10.69
CA SER A 219 11.79 10.94 -11.51
C SER A 219 10.56 10.71 -12.38
N MET A 220 9.89 11.79 -12.76
CA MET A 220 8.66 11.81 -13.56
C MET A 220 8.87 12.72 -14.77
N PRO A 221 9.67 12.31 -15.76
CA PRO A 221 10.00 13.17 -16.91
C PRO A 221 8.76 13.47 -17.75
N ALA A 222 8.72 14.65 -18.37
CA ALA A 222 7.66 15.02 -19.30
C ALA A 222 7.85 14.28 -20.63
N THR A 223 6.77 13.71 -21.16
CA THR A 223 6.78 13.07 -22.50
C THR A 223 6.15 13.96 -23.55
N GLY A 224 5.36 14.96 -23.15
CA GLY A 224 4.61 15.85 -24.04
C GLY A 224 3.45 15.16 -24.75
N LYS A 225 3.14 13.91 -24.40
CA LYS A 225 2.00 13.18 -24.93
C LYS A 225 0.70 13.68 -24.31
N THR A 226 -0.39 13.50 -25.04
CA THR A 226 -1.73 13.90 -24.61
C THR A 226 -2.69 12.73 -24.83
N GLY A 227 -3.76 12.69 -24.03
CA GLY A 227 -4.74 11.61 -24.09
C GLY A 227 -4.98 10.97 -22.73
N TRP A 228 -5.60 9.80 -22.74
CA TRP A 228 -5.94 9.06 -21.53
C TRP A 228 -4.69 8.59 -20.79
N ASN A 229 -4.45 9.12 -19.58
CA ASN A 229 -3.29 8.80 -18.73
C ASN A 229 -1.92 9.00 -19.40
N GLU A 230 -1.86 9.80 -20.46
CA GLU A 230 -0.61 10.14 -21.14
C GLU A 230 0.04 11.35 -20.46
N ASP A 231 1.36 11.31 -20.26
CA ASP A 231 2.13 12.35 -19.54
C ASP A 231 1.58 12.69 -18.13
N MET A 232 0.94 11.70 -17.49
CA MET A 232 0.27 11.78 -16.19
C MET A 232 0.82 10.72 -15.22
N PRO A 233 2.11 10.78 -14.84
CA PRO A 233 2.68 9.78 -13.95
C PRO A 233 2.09 9.86 -12.55
N ALA A 234 2.10 8.74 -11.85
CA ALA A 234 1.57 8.67 -10.49
C ALA A 234 2.30 7.64 -9.64
N ALA A 235 2.27 7.85 -8.34
CA ALA A 235 2.78 6.98 -7.29
C ALA A 235 1.72 6.93 -6.19
N TRP A 236 1.16 5.76 -5.93
CA TRP A 236 0.03 5.61 -5.01
C TRP A 236 0.05 4.27 -4.26
N ILE A 237 -0.76 4.20 -3.21
CA ILE A 237 -0.82 3.08 -2.28
C ILE A 237 -2.27 2.62 -2.16
N LEU A 238 -2.52 1.33 -2.36
CA LEU A 238 -3.84 0.74 -2.16
C LEU A 238 -3.87 -0.18 -0.94
N ASN A 239 -5.05 -0.37 -0.35
CA ASN A 239 -5.29 -1.58 0.42
C ASN A 239 -5.05 -2.80 -0.49
N ALA A 240 -4.17 -3.72 -0.09
CA ALA A 240 -3.73 -4.84 -0.92
C ALA A 240 -4.86 -5.82 -1.28
N ALA A 241 -6.00 -5.78 -0.58
CA ALA A 241 -7.18 -6.55 -0.98
C ALA A 241 -7.72 -6.11 -2.35
N ILE A 242 -7.63 -4.82 -2.69
CA ILE A 242 -8.11 -4.28 -3.98
C ILE A 242 -7.46 -4.98 -5.17
N PRO A 243 -6.12 -4.90 -5.37
CA PRO A 243 -5.50 -5.50 -6.54
C PRO A 243 -5.55 -7.04 -6.51
N ARG A 244 -5.65 -7.68 -5.32
CA ARG A 244 -5.80 -9.15 -5.22
C ARG A 244 -7.16 -9.66 -5.68
N THR A 245 -8.17 -8.81 -5.75
CA THR A 245 -9.51 -9.17 -6.26
C THR A 245 -9.78 -8.50 -7.61
N LEU A 246 -9.96 -7.18 -7.61
CA LEU A 246 -10.28 -6.38 -8.78
C LEU A 246 -10.00 -4.89 -8.50
N GLN A 247 -8.99 -4.34 -9.17
CA GLN A 247 -8.72 -2.89 -9.13
C GLN A 247 -9.58 -2.15 -10.16
N TYR A 248 -9.52 -2.58 -11.42
CA TYR A 248 -10.27 -1.99 -12.53
C TYR A 248 -11.43 -2.89 -12.96
N GLY A 249 -12.64 -2.36 -12.92
CA GLY A 249 -13.86 -3.09 -13.29
C GLY A 249 -15.02 -2.78 -12.35
N LYS A 250 -15.87 -3.77 -12.08
CA LYS A 250 -17.05 -3.60 -11.23
C LYS A 250 -16.64 -3.41 -9.76
N PRO A 251 -16.83 -2.23 -9.17
CA PRO A 251 -16.32 -1.95 -7.82
C PRO A 251 -17.01 -2.77 -6.73
N GLU A 252 -18.17 -3.39 -7.00
CA GLU A 252 -18.87 -4.32 -6.09
C GLU A 252 -18.14 -5.67 -5.95
N CYS A 253 -17.25 -6.01 -6.90
CA CYS A 253 -16.40 -7.20 -6.85
C CYS A 253 -15.07 -6.97 -6.10
N SER A 254 -14.95 -5.81 -5.45
CA SER A 254 -13.78 -5.40 -4.70
C SER A 254 -14.22 -4.71 -3.42
N CYS A 255 -13.29 -4.56 -2.49
CA CYS A 255 -13.55 -3.82 -1.27
C CYS A 255 -13.57 -2.30 -1.45
N TRP A 256 -13.46 -1.80 -2.70
CA TRP A 256 -13.70 -0.40 -3.07
C TRP A 256 -14.99 0.16 -2.46
N LYS A 257 -16.08 -0.62 -2.47
CA LYS A 257 -17.37 -0.20 -1.91
C LYS A 257 -17.53 -0.49 -0.42
N SER A 258 -16.63 -1.26 0.18
CA SER A 258 -16.74 -1.73 1.56
C SER A 258 -15.65 -1.21 2.49
N GLY A 259 -14.97 -0.12 2.10
CA GLY A 259 -14.06 0.63 2.97
C GLY A 259 -12.57 0.33 2.80
N CYS A 260 -12.15 -0.36 1.73
CA CYS A 260 -10.75 -0.28 1.33
C CYS A 260 -10.41 1.12 0.84
N GLY A 261 -9.18 1.56 1.14
CA GLY A 261 -8.72 2.90 0.81
C GLY A 261 -7.54 2.91 -0.16
N GLU A 262 -7.30 4.10 -0.66
CA GLU A 262 -6.25 4.51 -1.57
C GLU A 262 -5.61 5.80 -1.03
N LEU A 263 -4.29 5.87 -1.08
CA LEU A 263 -3.53 7.06 -0.80
C LEU A 263 -2.72 7.38 -2.05
N ASP A 264 -3.13 8.40 -2.78
CA ASP A 264 -2.35 9.01 -3.84
C ASP A 264 -1.24 9.79 -3.19
N VAL A 265 -0.02 9.27 -3.32
CA VAL A 265 1.15 9.86 -2.68
C VAL A 265 1.65 11.02 -3.53
N PHE A 266 1.71 10.82 -4.84
CA PHE A 266 2.27 11.78 -5.78
C PHE A 266 1.62 11.56 -7.14
N GLU A 267 0.54 12.29 -7.45
CA GLU A 267 -0.26 12.09 -8.66
C GLU A 267 -0.33 13.35 -9.53
N VAL A 268 0.09 13.22 -10.79
CA VAL A 268 -0.12 14.25 -11.83
C VAL A 268 -1.50 14.04 -12.44
N LEU A 269 -2.39 15.03 -12.27
CA LEU A 269 -3.84 14.91 -12.57
C LEU A 269 -4.23 15.26 -14.01
N ASP A 270 -3.32 15.84 -14.78
CA ASP A 270 -3.54 16.15 -16.20
C ASP A 270 -2.22 16.16 -16.98
N ALA A 271 -2.33 15.87 -18.28
CA ALA A 271 -1.18 15.63 -19.15
C ALA A 271 -0.19 16.79 -19.15
N GLY A 272 1.06 16.48 -18.82
CA GLY A 272 2.17 17.44 -18.82
C GLY A 272 2.17 18.41 -17.63
N ASN A 273 1.23 18.29 -16.68
CA ASN A 273 1.21 19.14 -15.51
C ASN A 273 2.50 18.92 -14.67
N THR A 274 3.05 20.02 -14.17
CA THR A 274 4.24 20.02 -13.32
C THR A 274 3.90 19.93 -11.84
N ARG A 275 2.63 19.84 -11.47
CA ARG A 275 2.16 19.71 -10.10
C ARG A 275 1.66 18.30 -9.86
N ALA A 276 2.08 17.72 -8.75
CA ALA A 276 1.55 16.46 -8.24
C ALA A 276 0.77 16.69 -6.95
N LYS A 277 -0.41 16.08 -6.88
CA LYS A 277 -1.30 16.15 -5.73
C LYS A 277 -1.21 14.87 -4.91
N SER A 278 -1.59 15.00 -3.65
CA SER A 278 -1.77 13.87 -2.75
C SER A 278 -3.19 13.87 -2.23
N THR A 279 -3.82 12.69 -2.25
CA THR A 279 -5.23 12.53 -1.89
C THR A 279 -5.44 11.21 -1.18
N LEU A 280 -6.23 11.24 -0.10
CA LEU A 280 -6.75 10.04 0.54
C LEU A 280 -8.15 9.77 0.02
N HIS A 281 -8.39 8.55 -0.43
CA HIS A 281 -9.69 8.02 -0.84
C HIS A 281 -10.05 6.83 0.05
N GLY A 282 -11.26 6.84 0.60
CA GLY A 282 -11.75 5.79 1.48
C GLY A 282 -12.90 6.27 2.37
N ASN A 283 -13.12 5.60 3.49
CA ASN A 283 -14.14 6.01 4.48
C ASN A 283 -13.89 7.43 5.01
N ILE A 284 -12.62 7.82 5.09
CA ILE A 284 -12.17 9.20 5.23
C ILE A 284 -11.56 9.56 3.89
N SER A 285 -11.98 10.68 3.33
CA SER A 285 -11.47 11.18 2.05
C SER A 285 -11.12 12.65 2.17
N GLY A 286 -10.04 13.06 1.52
CA GLY A 286 -9.55 14.43 1.54
C GLY A 286 -8.24 14.57 0.79
N GLY A 287 -8.08 15.70 0.12
CA GLY A 287 -6.83 16.08 -0.55
C GLY A 287 -6.07 17.11 0.29
N ASP A 288 -4.76 17.16 0.09
CA ASP A 288 -3.97 18.30 0.54
C ASP A 288 -4.19 19.48 -0.42
N SER A 289 -4.32 20.71 0.09
CA SER A 289 -4.31 21.91 -0.77
C SER A 289 -2.94 22.15 -1.38
N HIS A 290 -1.86 21.72 -0.72
CA HIS A 290 -0.49 21.77 -1.22
C HIS A 290 -0.24 20.80 -2.37
N TYR A 291 0.80 21.04 -3.16
CA TYR A 291 1.21 20.18 -4.25
C TYR A 291 2.73 20.03 -4.26
N PHE A 292 3.22 18.86 -4.68
CA PHE A 292 4.65 18.68 -4.93
C PHE A 292 4.99 19.06 -6.37
N GLU A 293 6.14 19.71 -6.57
CA GLU A 293 6.66 19.92 -7.92
C GLU A 293 7.07 18.57 -8.53
N ARG A 294 6.55 18.26 -9.71
CA ARG A 294 6.85 17.06 -10.47
C ARG A 294 8.35 17.01 -10.78
N PRO A 295 9.06 15.92 -10.43
CA PRO A 295 10.49 15.79 -10.64
C PRO A 295 10.82 15.48 -12.11
N THR A 296 10.74 16.49 -12.99
CA THR A 296 10.88 16.31 -14.44
C THR A 296 12.33 16.17 -14.92
N SER A 297 13.29 16.75 -14.20
CA SER A 297 14.69 16.86 -14.63
C SER A 297 15.70 16.06 -13.80
N LYS A 298 15.37 15.77 -12.53
CA LYS A 298 16.19 14.96 -11.62
C LYS A 298 15.31 14.05 -10.77
N THR A 299 15.91 13.06 -10.10
CA THR A 299 15.20 12.26 -9.11
C THR A 299 14.95 13.08 -7.84
N ILE A 300 13.91 12.68 -7.11
CA ILE A 300 13.69 13.05 -5.71
C ILE A 300 13.66 11.79 -4.86
N LYS A 301 13.93 11.94 -3.56
CA LYS A 301 13.69 10.91 -2.55
C LYS A 301 12.47 11.29 -1.75
N LEU A 302 11.57 10.35 -1.54
CA LEU A 302 10.31 10.58 -0.84
C LEU A 302 10.11 9.50 0.24
N ALA A 303 9.70 9.94 1.42
CA ALA A 303 9.24 9.07 2.49
C ALA A 303 7.70 9.08 2.59
N VAL A 304 7.12 7.91 2.81
CA VAL A 304 5.75 7.76 3.30
C VAL A 304 5.79 7.01 4.62
N VAL A 305 5.35 7.66 5.70
CA VAL A 305 5.34 7.09 7.05
C VAL A 305 3.91 6.90 7.52
N PHE A 306 3.49 5.65 7.68
CA PHE A 306 2.26 5.32 8.40
C PHE A 306 2.59 5.23 9.89
N ASN A 307 1.96 6.11 10.67
CA ASN A 307 2.18 6.24 12.09
C ASN A 307 0.87 6.01 12.85
N SER A 308 0.77 4.85 13.50
CA SER A 308 -0.40 4.46 14.29
C SER A 308 -0.62 5.34 15.52
N ALA A 309 0.44 5.90 16.11
CA ALA A 309 0.32 6.73 17.31
C ALA A 309 -0.44 8.04 17.05
N GLY A 310 -0.31 8.57 15.82
CA GLY A 310 -1.05 9.75 15.36
C GLY A 310 -2.26 9.44 14.48
N SER A 311 -2.60 8.15 14.26
CA SER A 311 -3.57 7.74 13.23
C SER A 311 -3.35 8.49 11.91
N ALA A 312 -2.12 8.56 11.41
CA ALA A 312 -1.76 9.41 10.27
C ALA A 312 -0.82 8.75 9.28
N ALA A 313 -0.91 9.18 8.02
CA ALA A 313 0.10 8.97 6.99
C ALA A 313 0.80 10.31 6.69
N HIS A 314 2.13 10.30 6.72
CA HIS A 314 2.95 11.45 6.39
C HIS A 314 3.66 11.19 5.07
N ILE A 315 3.73 12.19 4.20
CA ILE A 315 4.49 12.19 2.96
C ILE A 315 5.52 13.30 3.08
N LYS A 316 6.80 13.01 2.83
CA LYS A 316 7.87 14.03 2.89
C LYS A 316 8.91 13.82 1.80
N ILE A 317 9.27 14.88 1.08
CA ILE A 317 10.46 14.90 0.22
C ILE A 317 11.70 14.96 1.12
N LEU A 318 12.64 14.05 0.91
CA LEU A 318 13.88 13.92 1.65
C LEU A 318 15.02 14.65 0.95
N ASP A 319 16.07 14.93 1.71
CA ASP A 319 17.32 15.45 1.15
C ASP A 319 17.96 14.44 0.17
N ASP A 320 18.59 14.96 -0.90
CA ASP A 320 19.24 14.15 -1.93
C ASP A 320 20.35 13.26 -1.35
N SER A 321 20.94 13.62 -0.20
CA SER A 321 21.95 12.82 0.51
C SER A 321 21.37 11.67 1.35
N PHE A 322 20.05 11.60 1.55
CA PHE A 322 19.44 10.59 2.40
C PHE A 322 19.66 9.18 1.84
N GLU A 323 20.22 8.28 2.64
CA GLU A 323 20.52 6.91 2.22
C GLU A 323 19.45 5.92 2.70
N PHE A 324 19.07 4.96 1.83
CA PHE A 324 18.11 3.92 2.20
C PHE A 324 18.84 2.80 2.96
N LYS A 325 19.40 3.11 4.13
CA LYS A 325 20.24 2.21 4.93
C LYS A 325 19.48 0.94 5.37
N PRO A 326 20.17 -0.16 5.70
CA PRO A 326 19.50 -1.36 6.26
C PRO A 326 18.71 -1.09 7.56
N THR A 327 19.06 -0.04 8.31
CA THR A 327 18.38 0.35 9.54
C THR A 327 18.26 1.87 9.60
N LEU A 328 17.09 2.36 10.02
CA LEU A 328 16.84 3.76 10.35
C LEU A 328 16.68 3.88 11.87
N ASP A 329 17.25 4.95 12.44
CA ASP A 329 17.03 5.25 13.85
C ASP A 329 15.79 6.12 14.07
N GLY A 330 15.38 6.26 15.34
CA GLY A 330 14.20 7.04 15.70
C GLY A 330 14.28 8.52 15.33
N LYS A 331 15.48 9.12 15.31
CA LYS A 331 15.63 10.55 14.95
C LYS A 331 15.43 10.76 13.46
N GLU A 332 15.93 9.85 12.64
CA GLU A 332 15.68 9.87 11.19
C GLU A 332 14.19 9.79 10.90
N VAL A 333 13.47 8.92 11.63
CA VAL A 333 12.01 8.78 11.48
C VAL A 333 11.27 10.01 11.99
N GLU A 334 11.67 10.58 13.13
CA GLU A 334 11.10 11.83 13.66
C GLU A 334 11.24 12.98 12.65
N ALA A 335 12.40 13.12 11.99
CA ALA A 335 12.61 14.13 10.96
C ALA A 335 11.70 13.94 9.73
N MET A 336 11.27 12.71 9.43
CA MET A 336 10.30 12.41 8.36
C MET A 336 8.87 12.85 8.72
N LEU A 337 8.56 13.01 10.01
CA LEU A 337 7.24 13.41 10.50
C LEU A 337 7.09 14.93 10.63
N GLU A 338 8.19 15.68 10.60
CA GLU A 338 8.19 17.14 10.67
C GLU A 338 7.51 17.76 9.44
N GLN A 339 6.54 18.63 9.69
CA GLN A 339 5.82 19.36 8.64
C GLN A 339 6.65 20.54 8.13
N GLU A 340 6.71 20.66 6.81
CA GLU A 340 7.30 21.78 6.08
C GLU A 340 6.38 22.07 4.89
N ASP A 341 5.86 23.29 4.82
CA ASP A 341 4.74 23.66 3.93
C ASP A 341 4.97 23.36 2.44
N SER A 342 6.21 23.22 1.98
CA SER A 342 6.55 22.94 0.58
C SER A 342 7.00 21.51 0.29
N SER A 343 7.32 20.72 1.33
CA SER A 343 7.98 19.42 1.19
C SER A 343 7.25 18.29 1.91
N ALA A 344 6.13 18.55 2.59
CA ALA A 344 5.39 17.54 3.33
C ALA A 344 3.85 17.66 3.20
N SER A 345 3.18 16.51 3.35
CA SER A 345 1.73 16.38 3.46
C SER A 345 1.37 15.41 4.58
N THR A 346 0.25 15.62 5.27
CA THR A 346 -0.21 14.74 6.37
C THR A 346 -1.69 14.43 6.23
N PHE A 347 -2.04 13.15 6.31
CA PHE A 347 -3.40 12.64 6.18
C PHE A 347 -3.82 11.91 7.45
N ALA A 348 -4.96 12.28 8.03
CA ALA A 348 -5.58 11.52 9.11
C ALA A 348 -6.23 10.24 8.54
N LEU A 349 -5.99 9.11 9.21
CA LEU A 349 -6.43 7.77 8.80
C LEU A 349 -7.63 7.25 9.61
N GLY A 350 -8.04 7.96 10.67
CA GLY A 350 -9.22 7.64 11.50
C GLY A 350 -8.91 7.09 12.88
#